data_AF-A0A3A8HNS6-F1
#
_entry.id   AF-A0A3A8HNS6-F1
#
_cell.length_a   1.000
_cell.length_b   1.000
_cell.length_c   1.000
_cell.angle_alpha   90.00
_cell.angle_beta   90.00
_cell.angle_gamma   90.00
#
_symmetry.space_group_name_H-M   'P 1'
#
loop_
_entity.id
_entity.type
_entity.pdbx_description
1 polymer ?
#
loop_
_entity_poly.entity_id
_entity_poly.type
_entity_poly.pdbx_seq_one_letter_code
_entity_poly.pdbx_strand_id
1 'polypeptide(L)'
;MRPVPQSESLSERVERLELPFNEYGVDPYGISKKHLKLALEFFAFLYRHYFRVRCTGVQHIPKKGRGMLVGNHSGGVAVDGMMVLTSTMLEMDPPRLAQGMVERFIHKFPVASLWASRTGQFTGLPEHAVRLLEDDRLLMIFPEGARGTAKLYPDRYSLVDFGTGFIRLALQTRSPIIPFAFLGGGAAIPTVTNAYALGKLLGVPYVPLTPYLLPLPLPVGLEIHYGEPLVFEGTGDEEDHVIQGYVDQVKASIQRLIEDNRAERNLRRARRLLP
;
A
#
# COMPACT_ATOMS: atom_id res chain seq x y z
N MET A 1 8.39 10.15 -18.97
CA MET A 1 7.00 10.56 -18.65
C MET A 1 7.07 11.99 -18.12
N ARG A 2 6.26 12.93 -18.63
CA ARG A 2 6.25 14.31 -18.08
C ARG A 2 5.65 14.24 -16.67
N PRO A 3 6.20 14.95 -15.66
CA PRO A 3 5.55 15.07 -14.37
C PRO A 3 4.14 15.59 -14.57
N VAL A 4 3.16 15.03 -13.85
CA VAL A 4 1.77 15.47 -14.01
C VAL A 4 1.68 16.96 -13.68
N PRO A 5 1.03 17.80 -14.51
CA PRO A 5 1.04 19.24 -14.32
C PRO A 5 0.56 19.61 -12.91
N GLN A 6 1.33 20.42 -12.19
CA GLN A 6 0.95 20.94 -10.86
C GLN A 6 -0.29 21.86 -10.91
N SER A 7 -0.78 22.19 -12.11
CA SER A 7 -1.96 23.04 -12.33
C SER A 7 -3.29 22.32 -12.13
N GLU A 8 -3.32 20.99 -12.12
CA GLU A 8 -4.54 20.23 -11.85
C GLU A 8 -4.81 20.17 -10.34
N SER A 9 -6.01 20.55 -9.94
CA SER A 9 -6.44 20.47 -8.55
C SER A 9 -6.62 19.02 -8.11
N LEU A 10 -6.43 18.75 -6.81
CA LEU A 10 -6.67 17.42 -6.24
C LEU A 10 -8.13 16.97 -6.42
N SER A 11 -9.06 17.92 -6.45
CA SER A 11 -10.48 17.63 -6.72
C SER A 11 -10.69 17.11 -8.14
N GLU A 12 -10.09 17.71 -9.15
CA GLU A 12 -10.20 17.27 -10.55
C GLU A 12 -9.68 15.83 -10.74
N ARG A 13 -8.61 15.46 -10.03
CA ARG A 13 -8.12 14.08 -10.04
C ARG A 13 -9.14 13.08 -9.53
N VAL A 14 -9.89 13.42 -8.47
CA VAL A 14 -10.97 12.57 -7.97
C VAL A 14 -12.11 12.48 -8.99
N GLU A 15 -12.41 13.56 -9.71
CA GLU A 15 -13.44 13.55 -10.75
C GLU A 15 -13.07 12.68 -11.95
N ARG A 16 -11.77 12.53 -12.24
CA ARG A 16 -11.24 11.70 -13.33
C ARG A 16 -11.09 10.22 -12.99
N LEU A 17 -11.44 9.81 -11.77
CA LEU A 17 -11.45 8.39 -11.41
C LEU A 17 -12.48 7.64 -12.25
N GLU A 18 -12.01 6.63 -12.99
CA GLU A 18 -12.85 5.71 -13.76
C GLU A 18 -13.47 4.64 -12.84
N LEU A 19 -14.29 5.08 -11.87
CA LEU A 19 -15.10 4.22 -11.01
C LEU A 19 -16.59 4.53 -11.24
N PRO A 20 -17.51 3.55 -11.09
CA PRO A 20 -18.93 3.69 -11.35
C PRO A 20 -19.66 4.47 -10.23
N PHE A 21 -19.33 5.74 -10.05
CA PHE A 21 -20.01 6.61 -9.10
C PHE A 21 -21.43 6.94 -9.58
N ASN A 22 -22.40 6.88 -8.67
CA ASN A 22 -23.77 7.34 -8.91
C ASN A 22 -23.88 8.87 -8.83
N GLU A 23 -25.10 9.40 -8.99
CA GLU A 23 -25.41 10.83 -8.93
C GLU A 23 -25.00 11.52 -7.61
N TYR A 24 -24.91 10.75 -6.52
CA TYR A 24 -24.46 11.22 -5.20
C TYR A 24 -22.94 11.16 -5.02
N GLY A 25 -22.19 10.75 -6.06
CA GLY A 25 -20.75 10.57 -6.01
C GLY A 25 -20.31 9.40 -5.13
N VAL A 26 -21.14 8.35 -5.04
CA VAL A 26 -20.86 7.13 -4.28
C VAL A 26 -20.83 5.93 -5.21
N ASP A 27 -19.82 5.07 -5.08
CA ASP A 27 -19.69 3.85 -5.87
C ASP A 27 -20.42 2.64 -5.22
N PRO A 28 -20.56 1.49 -5.90
CA PRO A 28 -21.26 0.31 -5.38
C PRO A 28 -20.68 -0.26 -4.08
N TYR A 29 -19.41 0.05 -3.78
CA TYR A 29 -18.71 -0.37 -2.57
C TYR A 29 -18.81 0.68 -1.45
N GLY A 30 -19.51 1.79 -1.68
CA GLY A 30 -19.68 2.87 -0.72
C GLY A 30 -18.56 3.92 -0.74
N ILE A 31 -17.61 3.83 -1.66
CA ILE A 31 -16.54 4.83 -1.83
C ILE A 31 -17.17 6.16 -2.21
N SER A 32 -16.73 7.26 -1.61
CA SER A 32 -17.37 8.56 -1.78
C SER A 32 -16.38 9.59 -2.32
N LYS A 33 -16.71 10.23 -3.45
CA LYS A 33 -15.93 11.34 -4.02
C LYS A 33 -15.64 12.43 -2.98
N LYS A 34 -16.63 12.80 -2.17
CA LYS A 34 -16.47 13.80 -1.09
C LYS A 34 -15.36 13.40 -0.11
N HIS A 35 -15.36 12.15 0.34
CA HIS A 35 -14.36 11.67 1.30
C HIS A 35 -12.99 11.51 0.63
N LEU A 36 -12.95 11.04 -0.62
CA LEU A 36 -11.71 10.95 -1.39
C LEU A 36 -11.04 12.32 -1.56
N LYS A 37 -11.80 13.38 -1.84
CA LYS A 37 -11.25 14.76 -1.95
C LYS A 37 -10.60 15.20 -0.64
N LEU A 38 -11.33 15.09 0.47
CA LEU A 38 -10.83 15.47 1.80
C LEU A 38 -9.60 14.64 2.21
N ALA A 39 -9.65 13.32 1.98
CA ALA A 39 -8.54 12.44 2.27
C ALA A 39 -7.33 12.76 1.40
N LEU A 40 -7.53 12.99 0.09
CA LEU A 40 -6.45 13.31 -0.84
C LEU A 40 -5.79 14.65 -0.53
N GLU A 41 -6.53 15.67 -0.09
CA GLU A 41 -5.93 16.94 0.37
C GLU A 41 -4.94 16.72 1.52
N PHE A 42 -5.37 16.01 2.56
CA PHE A 42 -4.52 15.70 3.70
C PHE A 42 -3.36 14.79 3.33
N PHE A 43 -3.62 13.72 2.57
CA PHE A 43 -2.58 12.76 2.20
C PHE A 43 -1.59 13.34 1.20
N ALA A 44 -2.01 14.20 0.27
CA ALA A 44 -1.10 14.90 -0.64
C ALA A 44 -0.17 15.85 0.11
N PHE A 45 -0.65 16.52 1.17
CA PHE A 45 0.22 17.30 2.04
C PHE A 45 1.29 16.43 2.70
N LEU A 46 0.89 15.29 3.29
CA LEU A 46 1.83 14.35 3.89
C LEU A 46 2.82 13.81 2.85
N TYR A 47 2.33 13.43 1.68
CA TYR A 47 3.12 12.89 0.58
C TYR A 47 4.17 13.87 0.10
N ARG A 48 3.78 15.11 -0.21
CA ARG A 48 4.67 16.12 -0.83
C ARG A 48 5.60 16.78 0.18
N HIS A 49 5.10 17.09 1.38
CA HIS A 49 5.80 18.00 2.31
C HIS A 49 6.32 17.32 3.57
N TYR A 50 5.53 16.42 4.17
CA TYR A 50 5.91 15.78 5.43
C TYR A 50 6.90 14.64 5.19
N PHE A 51 6.49 13.66 4.39
CA PHE A 51 7.25 12.48 4.03
C PHE A 51 8.08 12.64 2.77
N ARG A 52 7.81 13.66 1.94
CA ARG A 52 8.56 13.95 0.70
C ARG A 52 8.79 12.68 -0.12
N VAL A 53 7.69 11.99 -0.39
CA VAL A 53 7.69 10.67 -0.99
C VAL A 53 8.30 10.75 -2.38
N ARG A 54 9.20 9.81 -2.69
CA ARG A 54 9.67 9.57 -4.06
C ARG A 54 8.95 8.36 -4.63
N CYS A 55 8.44 8.49 -5.83
CA CYS A 55 7.80 7.39 -6.54
C CYS A 55 8.53 7.14 -7.86
N THR A 56 8.82 5.88 -8.14
CA THR A 56 9.37 5.44 -9.43
C THR A 56 8.65 4.18 -9.90
N GLY A 57 8.63 3.95 -11.21
CA GLY A 57 8.05 2.73 -11.76
C GLY A 57 6.54 2.76 -11.93
N VAL A 58 5.88 3.89 -11.64
CA VAL A 58 4.41 4.02 -11.72
C VAL A 58 3.84 3.63 -13.09
N GLN A 59 4.64 3.73 -14.15
CA GLN A 59 4.27 3.31 -15.50
C GLN A 59 4.01 1.80 -15.63
N HIS A 60 4.50 0.96 -14.71
CA HIS A 60 4.23 -0.47 -14.67
C HIS A 60 2.82 -0.78 -14.17
N ILE A 61 2.13 0.18 -13.54
CA ILE A 61 0.75 0.01 -13.12
C ILE A 61 -0.17 0.14 -14.34
N PRO A 62 -1.06 -0.85 -14.61
CA PRO A 62 -2.02 -0.75 -15.70
C PRO A 62 -2.87 0.53 -15.58
N LYS A 63 -2.97 1.29 -16.68
CA LYS A 63 -3.80 2.50 -16.71
C LYS A 63 -5.29 2.22 -16.60
N LYS A 64 -5.72 1.04 -17.04
CA LYS A 64 -7.10 0.52 -17.02
C LYS A 64 -7.06 -0.98 -16.74
N GLY A 65 -8.21 -1.55 -16.38
CA GLY A 65 -8.32 -2.98 -16.06
C GLY A 65 -7.81 -3.32 -14.66
N ARG A 66 -8.04 -4.55 -14.23
CA ARG A 66 -7.55 -5.08 -12.95
C ARG A 66 -6.03 -5.03 -12.79
N GLY A 67 -5.59 -4.93 -11.55
CA GLY A 67 -4.19 -5.08 -11.19
C GLY A 67 -4.02 -5.25 -9.69
N MET A 68 -2.98 -5.96 -9.28
CA MET A 68 -2.68 -6.24 -7.88
C MET A 68 -1.33 -5.63 -7.50
N LEU A 69 -1.35 -4.53 -6.74
CA LEU A 69 -0.15 -3.97 -6.14
C LEU A 69 0.24 -4.83 -4.94
N VAL A 70 1.39 -5.49 -5.00
CA VAL A 70 1.87 -6.40 -3.95
C VAL A 70 3.21 -5.92 -3.44
N GLY A 71 3.33 -5.63 -2.15
CA GLY A 71 4.56 -5.05 -1.61
C GLY A 71 4.78 -5.29 -0.14
N ASN A 72 5.95 -4.87 0.34
CA ASN A 72 6.33 -5.05 1.73
C ASN A 72 5.58 -4.11 2.66
N HIS A 73 5.30 -4.59 3.87
CA HIS A 73 4.93 -3.68 4.97
C HIS A 73 6.16 -3.02 5.54
N SER A 74 6.01 -1.83 6.11
CA SER A 74 7.14 -1.05 6.64
C SER A 74 7.15 -0.86 8.15
N GLY A 75 6.20 -1.49 8.85
CA GLY A 75 6.12 -1.55 10.31
C GLY A 75 5.33 -0.42 10.96
N GLY A 76 4.76 -0.68 12.13
CA GLY A 76 4.09 0.31 12.97
C GLY A 76 2.64 0.60 12.58
N VAL A 77 2.40 1.72 11.91
CA VAL A 77 1.06 2.20 11.48
C VAL A 77 0.96 2.22 9.95
N ALA A 78 -0.27 2.25 9.41
CA ALA A 78 -0.60 2.09 7.99
C ALA A 78 -0.17 3.24 7.05
N VAL A 79 1.01 3.83 7.28
CA VAL A 79 1.59 4.89 6.45
C VAL A 79 1.92 4.38 5.05
N ASP A 80 2.37 3.12 4.93
CA ASP A 80 2.66 2.50 3.64
C ASP A 80 1.43 2.46 2.73
N GLY A 81 0.34 1.85 3.17
CA GLY A 81 -0.91 1.80 2.39
C GLY A 81 -1.44 3.19 2.01
N MET A 82 -1.40 4.14 2.95
CA MET A 82 -1.82 5.52 2.72
C MET A 82 -0.98 6.20 1.62
N MET A 83 0.34 6.03 1.65
CA MET A 83 1.25 6.66 0.67
C MET A 83 1.22 5.94 -0.70
N VAL A 84 0.99 4.62 -0.73
CA VAL A 84 0.76 3.88 -1.98
C VAL A 84 -0.51 4.36 -2.66
N LEU A 85 -1.64 4.44 -1.95
CA LEU A 85 -2.89 5.03 -2.47
C LEU A 85 -2.66 6.44 -3.00
N THR A 86 -1.95 7.27 -2.24
CA THR A 86 -1.70 8.66 -2.65
C THR A 86 -0.84 8.72 -3.90
N SER A 87 0.16 7.83 -4.03
CA SER A 87 1.00 7.80 -5.23
C SER A 87 0.20 7.43 -6.48
N THR A 88 -0.75 6.50 -6.43
CA THR A 88 -1.57 6.16 -7.60
C THR A 88 -2.55 7.27 -7.96
N MET A 89 -2.95 8.09 -6.99
CA MET A 89 -3.79 9.28 -7.23
C MET A 89 -3.00 10.47 -7.78
N LEU A 90 -1.72 10.62 -7.42
CA LEU A 90 -0.91 11.80 -7.79
C LEU A 90 0.04 11.56 -8.98
N GLU A 91 0.58 10.35 -9.12
CA GLU A 91 1.64 10.05 -10.08
C GLU A 91 1.11 9.39 -11.37
N MET A 92 -0.09 8.80 -11.33
CA MET A 92 -0.74 8.22 -12.52
C MET A 92 -1.56 9.26 -13.29
N ASP A 93 -1.65 9.03 -14.61
CA ASP A 93 -2.51 9.77 -15.54
C ASP A 93 -3.11 8.78 -16.60
N PRO A 94 -4.42 8.47 -16.52
CA PRO A 94 -5.39 8.93 -15.52
C PRO A 94 -5.08 8.42 -14.10
N PRO A 95 -5.56 9.12 -13.04
CA PRO A 95 -5.40 8.67 -11.66
C PRO A 95 -6.17 7.38 -11.41
N ARG A 96 -5.64 6.51 -10.54
CA ARG A 96 -6.33 5.30 -10.08
C ARG A 96 -6.37 5.23 -8.57
N LEU A 97 -7.49 4.78 -8.03
CA LEU A 97 -7.65 4.52 -6.60
C LEU A 97 -7.11 3.13 -6.27
N ALA A 98 -6.00 3.05 -5.53
CA ALA A 98 -5.57 1.79 -4.94
C ALA A 98 -6.46 1.44 -3.74
N GLN A 99 -7.10 0.27 -3.80
CA GLN A 99 -8.06 -0.21 -2.80
C GLN A 99 -7.38 -1.27 -1.95
N GLY A 100 -7.24 -1.01 -0.66
CA GLY A 100 -6.52 -1.89 0.27
C GLY A 100 -7.44 -2.82 1.05
N MET A 101 -6.85 -3.90 1.53
CA MET A 101 -7.47 -4.82 2.49
C MET A 101 -6.98 -4.47 3.90
N VAL A 102 -7.87 -3.94 4.74
CA VAL A 102 -7.59 -3.55 6.12
C VAL A 102 -7.94 -4.67 7.10
N GLU A 103 -7.21 -4.66 8.22
CA GLU A 103 -7.43 -5.57 9.33
C GLU A 103 -8.78 -5.33 10.03
N ARG A 104 -9.42 -6.41 10.48
CA ARG A 104 -10.77 -6.39 11.07
C ARG A 104 -10.92 -5.45 12.25
N PHE A 105 -9.84 -5.19 13.00
CA PHE A 105 -9.89 -4.33 14.18
C PHE A 105 -10.26 -2.88 13.86
N ILE A 106 -10.03 -2.41 12.64
CA ILE A 106 -10.38 -1.04 12.21
C ILE A 106 -11.88 -0.77 12.41
N HIS A 107 -12.72 -1.80 12.26
CA HIS A 107 -14.17 -1.70 12.43
C HIS A 107 -14.62 -1.48 13.88
N LYS A 108 -13.74 -1.68 14.86
CA LYS A 108 -14.02 -1.34 16.27
C LYS A 108 -14.01 0.17 16.51
N PHE A 109 -13.47 0.95 15.58
CA PHE A 109 -13.34 2.41 15.69
C PHE A 109 -14.28 3.07 14.65
N PRO A 110 -15.45 3.60 15.04
CA PRO A 110 -16.48 4.04 14.10
C PRO A 110 -16.00 5.05 13.06
N VAL A 111 -15.20 6.04 13.47
CA VAL A 111 -14.64 7.05 12.57
C VAL A 111 -13.65 6.42 11.59
N ALA A 112 -12.72 5.59 12.07
CA ALA A 112 -11.74 4.93 11.20
C ALA A 112 -12.42 3.97 10.21
N SER A 113 -13.43 3.21 10.66
CA SER A 113 -14.22 2.32 9.82
C SER A 113 -14.97 3.07 8.71
N LEU A 114 -15.57 4.21 9.05
CA LEU A 114 -16.22 5.07 8.06
C LEU A 114 -15.21 5.57 7.03
N TRP A 115 -14.09 6.15 7.46
CA TRP A 115 -13.08 6.68 6.54
C TRP A 115 -12.45 5.59 5.67
N ALA A 116 -12.15 4.42 6.23
CA ALA A 116 -11.64 3.28 5.49
C ALA A 116 -12.60 2.89 4.35
N SER A 117 -13.87 2.61 4.65
CA SER A 117 -14.85 2.24 3.63
C SER A 117 -15.07 3.35 2.58
N ARG A 118 -15.18 4.61 3.00
CA ARG A 118 -15.40 5.75 2.10
C ARG A 118 -14.21 6.07 1.20
N THR A 119 -13.02 5.56 1.52
CA THR A 119 -11.78 5.72 0.74
C THR A 119 -11.32 4.41 0.08
N GLY A 120 -12.18 3.39 0.02
CA GLY A 120 -11.92 2.15 -0.70
C GLY A 120 -11.02 1.16 0.03
N GLN A 121 -10.96 1.23 1.36
CA GLN A 121 -10.18 0.35 2.22
C GLN A 121 -11.14 -0.59 2.97
N PHE A 122 -11.17 -1.86 2.57
CA PHE A 122 -12.21 -2.82 3.00
C PHE A 122 -11.65 -3.94 3.86
N THR A 123 -12.51 -4.64 4.60
CA THR A 123 -12.09 -5.83 5.33
C THR A 123 -11.48 -6.86 4.40
N GLY A 124 -10.32 -7.41 4.78
CA GLY A 124 -9.60 -8.47 4.05
C GLY A 124 -10.33 -9.80 3.99
N LEU A 125 -11.38 -9.88 3.16
CA LEU A 125 -12.10 -11.11 2.81
C LEU A 125 -11.75 -11.50 1.36
N PRO A 126 -11.43 -12.78 1.07
CA PRO A 126 -11.14 -13.22 -0.30
C PRO A 126 -12.25 -12.87 -1.30
N GLU A 127 -13.51 -12.96 -0.89
CA GLU A 127 -14.67 -12.68 -1.74
C GLU A 127 -14.72 -11.20 -2.14
N HIS A 128 -14.29 -10.29 -1.27
CA HIS A 128 -14.15 -8.87 -1.62
C HIS A 128 -13.02 -8.64 -2.63
N ALA A 129 -11.90 -9.33 -2.45
CA ALA A 129 -10.76 -9.23 -3.36
C ALA A 129 -11.13 -9.70 -4.77
N VAL A 130 -11.80 -10.85 -4.89
CA VAL A 130 -12.29 -11.39 -6.16
C VAL A 130 -13.21 -10.37 -6.84
N ARG A 131 -14.24 -9.87 -6.16
CA ARG A 131 -15.20 -8.92 -6.75
C ARG A 131 -14.54 -7.62 -7.21
N LEU A 132 -13.61 -7.07 -6.42
CA LEU A 132 -12.85 -5.88 -6.82
C LEU A 132 -12.03 -6.14 -8.09
N LEU A 133 -11.31 -7.26 -8.16
CA LEU A 133 -10.52 -7.59 -9.34
C LEU A 133 -11.41 -7.89 -10.56
N GLU A 134 -12.54 -8.55 -10.38
CA GLU A 134 -13.54 -8.78 -11.42
C GLU A 134 -14.12 -7.48 -11.98
N ASP A 135 -14.33 -6.48 -11.11
CA ASP A 135 -14.74 -5.10 -11.44
C ASP A 135 -13.57 -4.21 -11.93
N ASP A 136 -12.47 -4.80 -12.37
CA ASP A 136 -11.29 -4.11 -12.93
C ASP A 136 -10.64 -3.08 -12.00
N ARG A 137 -10.73 -3.30 -10.68
CA ARG A 137 -10.14 -2.42 -9.68
C ARG A 137 -8.63 -2.66 -9.49
N LEU A 138 -7.98 -1.67 -8.87
CA LEU A 138 -6.57 -1.74 -8.48
C LEU A 138 -6.48 -2.16 -7.01
N LEU A 139 -6.22 -3.43 -6.77
CA LEU A 139 -6.16 -4.01 -5.43
C LEU A 139 -4.75 -3.86 -4.84
N MET A 140 -4.64 -3.40 -3.59
CA MET A 140 -3.39 -3.28 -2.85
C MET A 140 -3.33 -4.33 -1.74
N ILE A 141 -2.28 -5.15 -1.76
CA ILE A 141 -2.08 -6.26 -0.83
C ILE A 141 -0.68 -6.19 -0.22
N PHE A 142 -0.62 -6.42 1.08
CA PHE A 142 0.62 -6.66 1.81
C PHE A 142 0.63 -8.13 2.28
N PRO A 143 1.31 -9.03 1.56
CA PRO A 143 1.22 -10.47 1.79
C PRO A 143 1.87 -10.92 3.11
N GLU A 144 2.64 -10.04 3.75
CA GLU A 144 3.21 -10.23 5.10
C GLU A 144 2.12 -10.26 6.20
N GLY A 145 0.94 -9.68 5.94
CA GLY A 145 -0.14 -9.51 6.92
C GLY A 145 0.30 -8.79 8.19
N ALA A 146 -0.36 -9.11 9.31
CA ALA A 146 -0.06 -8.54 10.63
C ALA A 146 1.40 -8.75 11.10
N ARG A 147 2.13 -9.74 10.57
CA ARG A 147 3.56 -9.94 10.89
C ARG A 147 4.42 -8.83 10.29
N GLY A 148 4.08 -8.36 9.09
CA GLY A 148 4.81 -7.28 8.43
C GLY A 148 4.66 -5.93 9.14
N THR A 149 3.52 -5.67 9.78
CA THR A 149 3.34 -4.44 10.56
C THR A 149 4.08 -4.51 11.91
N ALA A 150 4.31 -5.71 12.46
CA ALA A 150 5.00 -5.89 13.73
C ALA A 150 6.54 -5.81 13.66
N LYS A 151 7.11 -5.54 12.47
CA LYS A 151 8.57 -5.44 12.30
C LYS A 151 9.19 -4.37 13.19
N LEU A 152 10.29 -4.73 13.86
CA LEU A 152 11.09 -3.80 14.64
C LEU A 152 12.01 -2.99 13.72
N TYR A 153 12.55 -1.89 14.23
CA TYR A 153 13.47 -1.04 13.49
C TYR A 153 14.66 -1.81 12.87
N PRO A 154 15.32 -2.77 13.55
CA PRO A 154 16.39 -3.55 12.94
C PRO A 154 15.95 -4.32 11.70
N ASP A 155 14.71 -4.80 11.68
CA ASP A 155 14.12 -5.64 10.64
C ASP A 155 13.44 -4.85 9.51
N ARG A 156 13.55 -3.51 9.51
CA ARG A 156 12.83 -2.61 8.59
C ARG A 156 13.07 -2.84 7.09
N TYR A 157 14.05 -3.66 6.71
CA TYR A 157 14.36 -4.01 5.33
C TYR A 157 14.22 -5.51 5.04
N SER A 158 13.79 -6.32 6.00
CA SER A 158 13.53 -7.74 5.78
C SER A 158 12.08 -7.96 5.32
N LEU A 159 11.91 -9.00 4.51
CA LEU A 159 10.62 -9.57 4.18
C LEU A 159 10.36 -10.76 5.09
N VAL A 160 9.21 -10.77 5.77
CA VAL A 160 8.74 -11.97 6.46
C VAL A 160 8.03 -12.91 5.48
N ASP A 161 7.50 -14.02 5.95
CA ASP A 161 6.79 -14.97 5.09
C ASP A 161 5.50 -14.39 4.54
N PHE A 162 5.27 -14.66 3.26
CA PHE A 162 4.09 -14.23 2.54
C PHE A 162 3.03 -15.33 2.60
N GLY A 163 1.77 -14.94 2.80
CA GLY A 163 0.66 -15.85 2.58
C GLY A 163 0.48 -16.19 1.10
N THR A 164 -0.09 -17.36 0.80
CA THR A 164 -0.30 -17.83 -0.59
C THR A 164 -1.55 -17.25 -1.26
N GLY A 165 -2.48 -16.69 -0.47
CA GLY A 165 -3.80 -16.27 -0.96
C GLY A 165 -3.77 -15.23 -2.09
N PHE A 166 -2.79 -14.34 -2.12
CA PHE A 166 -2.70 -13.32 -3.18
C PHE A 166 -2.35 -13.92 -4.55
N ILE A 167 -1.54 -15.00 -4.60
CA ILE A 167 -1.27 -15.73 -5.84
C ILE A 167 -2.54 -16.43 -6.31
N ARG A 168 -3.26 -17.11 -5.41
CA ARG A 168 -4.53 -17.78 -5.75
C ARG A 168 -5.53 -16.79 -6.33
N LEU A 169 -5.67 -15.60 -5.72
CA LEU A 169 -6.49 -14.50 -6.24
C LEU A 169 -6.03 -14.02 -7.62
N ALA A 170 -4.71 -13.85 -7.82
CA ALA A 170 -4.16 -13.40 -9.09
C ALA A 170 -4.44 -14.40 -10.22
N LEU A 171 -4.27 -15.69 -9.96
CA LEU A 171 -4.57 -16.77 -10.92
C LEU A 171 -6.06 -16.83 -11.25
N GLN A 172 -6.92 -16.92 -10.22
CA GLN A 172 -8.37 -17.02 -10.37
C GLN A 172 -8.95 -15.86 -11.21
N THR A 173 -8.46 -14.64 -10.97
CA THR A 173 -8.98 -13.42 -11.61
C THR A 173 -8.18 -12.98 -12.83
N ARG A 174 -7.12 -13.73 -13.18
CA ARG A 174 -6.12 -13.40 -14.22
C ARG A 174 -5.56 -11.99 -14.06
N SER A 175 -5.28 -11.59 -12.83
CA SER A 175 -4.79 -10.26 -12.50
C SER A 175 -3.26 -10.20 -12.54
N PRO A 176 -2.66 -9.22 -13.23
CA PRO A 176 -1.23 -8.99 -13.14
C PRO A 176 -0.86 -8.53 -11.72
N ILE A 177 0.26 -9.03 -11.21
CA ILE A 177 0.86 -8.59 -9.96
C ILE A 177 1.93 -7.55 -10.27
N ILE A 178 1.79 -6.36 -9.69
CA ILE A 178 2.77 -5.29 -9.77
C ILE A 178 3.52 -5.29 -8.43
N PRO A 179 4.72 -5.88 -8.37
CA PRO A 179 5.51 -5.86 -7.15
C PRO A 179 5.93 -4.43 -6.82
N PHE A 180 5.91 -4.03 -5.55
CA PHE A 180 6.46 -2.76 -5.12
C PHE A 180 7.30 -2.88 -3.85
N ALA A 181 8.33 -2.05 -3.77
CA ALA A 181 9.10 -1.82 -2.55
C ALA A 181 8.69 -0.50 -1.90
N PHE A 182 8.44 -0.54 -0.60
CA PHE A 182 8.20 0.61 0.24
C PHE A 182 9.35 0.80 1.23
N LEU A 183 10.07 1.92 1.10
CA LEU A 183 11.25 2.22 1.89
C LEU A 183 11.05 3.43 2.81
N GLY A 184 11.65 3.35 3.99
CA GLY A 184 11.69 4.43 4.96
C GLY A 184 10.59 4.40 6.02
N GLY A 185 9.57 3.54 5.91
CA GLY A 185 8.51 3.46 6.92
C GLY A 185 9.01 3.05 8.31
N GLY A 186 9.94 2.10 8.40
CA GLY A 186 10.58 1.80 9.70
C GLY A 186 11.40 2.97 10.26
N ALA A 187 11.88 3.91 9.43
CA ALA A 187 12.48 5.15 9.93
C ALA A 187 11.44 6.21 10.31
N ALA A 188 10.25 6.18 9.69
CA ALA A 188 9.13 7.00 10.12
C ALA A 188 8.61 6.52 11.47
N ILE A 189 8.55 5.21 11.69
CA ILE A 189 8.09 4.63 12.95
C ILE A 189 9.18 3.68 13.46
N PRO A 190 10.17 4.20 14.20
CA PRO A 190 11.29 3.41 14.70
C PRO A 190 10.86 2.53 15.88
N THR A 191 10.04 1.52 15.62
CA THR A 191 9.55 0.59 16.63
C THR A 191 10.71 -0.16 17.28
N VAL A 192 10.83 -0.02 18.60
CA VAL A 192 11.81 -0.73 19.43
C VAL A 192 11.21 -2.02 19.96
N THR A 193 9.93 -1.99 20.35
CA THR A 193 9.19 -3.17 20.82
C THR A 193 7.68 -3.01 20.59
N ASN A 194 6.95 -4.11 20.62
CA ASN A 194 5.49 -4.14 20.47
C ASN A 194 4.82 -4.49 21.80
N ALA A 195 3.99 -3.58 22.32
CA ALA A 195 3.21 -3.80 23.53
C ALA A 195 1.89 -4.54 23.23
N TYR A 196 1.94 -5.88 23.18
CA TYR A 196 0.76 -6.72 22.92
C TYR A 196 -0.31 -6.63 24.01
N ALA A 197 0.09 -6.55 25.28
CA ALA A 197 -0.85 -6.43 26.40
C ALA A 197 -1.68 -5.13 26.31
N LEU A 198 -1.01 -4.02 25.98
CA LEU A 198 -1.68 -2.74 25.73
C LEU A 198 -2.57 -2.81 24.48
N GLY A 199 -2.12 -3.50 23.43
CA GLY A 199 -2.93 -3.76 22.24
C GLY A 199 -4.24 -4.46 22.58
N LYS A 200 -4.19 -5.55 23.35
CA LYS A 200 -5.37 -6.30 23.81
C LYS A 200 -6.34 -5.40 24.58
N LEU A 201 -5.84 -4.53 25.45
CA LEU A 201 -6.65 -3.58 26.21
C LEU A 201 -7.37 -2.57 25.30
N LEU A 202 -6.67 -2.06 24.28
CA LEU A 202 -7.20 -1.07 23.33
C LEU A 202 -7.95 -1.68 22.14
N GLY A 203 -8.01 -3.01 22.05
CA GLY A 203 -8.69 -3.73 20.97
C GLY A 203 -7.93 -3.78 19.64
N VAL A 204 -6.64 -3.44 19.63
CA VAL A 204 -5.73 -3.47 18.46
C VAL A 204 -4.71 -4.62 18.59
N PRO A 205 -4.04 -5.07 17.50
CA PRO A 205 -3.12 -6.22 17.57
C PRO A 205 -1.94 -6.01 18.52
N TYR A 206 -1.36 -4.81 18.52
CA TYR A 206 -0.29 -4.37 19.40
C TYR A 206 -0.19 -2.85 19.35
N VAL A 207 0.53 -2.26 20.31
CA VAL A 207 0.94 -0.85 20.25
C VAL A 207 2.46 -0.78 20.01
N PRO A 208 2.93 -0.20 18.90
CA PRO A 208 4.37 -0.06 18.66
C PRO A 208 4.95 1.01 19.58
N LEU A 209 5.99 0.65 20.34
CA LEU A 209 6.73 1.56 21.20
C LEU A 209 7.99 2.03 20.48
N THR A 210 8.10 3.34 20.31
CA THR A 210 9.24 4.04 19.71
C THR A 210 10.15 4.59 20.83
N PRO A 211 11.36 5.13 20.52
CA PRO A 211 12.21 5.77 21.52
C PRO A 211 11.55 6.95 22.26
N TYR A 212 10.50 7.53 21.67
CA TYR A 212 9.71 8.62 22.25
C TYR A 212 8.31 8.16 22.71
N LEU A 213 8.15 6.85 22.95
CA LEU A 213 6.98 6.16 23.54
C LEU A 213 5.66 6.21 22.76
N LEU A 214 5.53 7.11 21.78
CA LEU A 214 4.32 7.28 21.00
C LEU A 214 4.48 6.70 19.59
N PRO A 215 3.43 6.09 19.00
CA PRO A 215 3.46 5.54 17.64
C PRO A 215 3.26 6.64 16.57
N LEU A 216 3.92 7.79 16.75
CA LEU A 216 3.80 8.94 15.84
C LEU A 216 4.86 8.86 14.74
N PRO A 217 4.49 8.87 13.44
CA PRO A 217 5.46 8.87 12.36
C PRO A 217 6.32 10.14 12.34
N LEU A 218 7.63 9.99 12.23
CA LEU A 218 8.59 11.09 12.03
C LEU A 218 8.55 11.60 10.58
N PRO A 219 8.86 12.90 10.35
CA PRO A 219 8.89 13.49 9.02
C PRO A 219 10.17 13.07 8.26
N VAL A 220 10.24 11.83 7.81
CA VAL A 220 11.38 11.28 7.05
C VAL A 220 11.00 11.04 5.60
N GLY A 221 12.01 11.10 4.71
CA GLY A 221 11.84 10.74 3.30
C GLY A 221 11.31 9.32 3.12
N LEU A 222 10.18 9.11 2.44
CA LEU A 222 9.68 7.78 2.07
C LEU A 222 9.86 7.53 0.56
N GLU A 223 9.92 6.27 0.16
CA GLU A 223 10.09 5.92 -1.26
C GLU A 223 9.21 4.72 -1.63
N ILE A 224 8.65 4.76 -2.84
CA ILE A 224 7.80 3.73 -3.42
C ILE A 224 8.37 3.40 -4.80
N HIS A 225 8.69 2.13 -5.01
CA HIS A 225 9.28 1.66 -6.27
C HIS A 225 8.45 0.52 -6.81
N TYR A 226 7.76 0.75 -7.93
CA TYR A 226 6.98 -0.27 -8.62
C TYR A 226 7.86 -1.01 -9.65
N GLY A 227 7.86 -2.33 -9.60
CA GLY A 227 8.55 -3.20 -10.56
C GLY A 227 7.66 -3.59 -11.74
N GLU A 228 8.26 -4.32 -12.68
CA GLU A 228 7.56 -4.84 -13.86
C GLU A 228 6.43 -5.79 -13.47
N PRO A 229 5.31 -5.81 -14.23
CA PRO A 229 4.20 -6.72 -13.94
C PRO A 229 4.61 -8.19 -14.09
N LEU A 230 4.19 -9.00 -13.12
CA LEU A 230 4.31 -10.45 -13.12
C LEU A 230 2.94 -11.04 -13.45
N VAL A 231 2.91 -11.90 -14.46
CA VAL A 231 1.71 -12.65 -14.86
C VAL A 231 2.03 -14.12 -14.70
N PHE A 232 1.13 -14.85 -14.05
CA PHE A 232 1.25 -16.27 -13.80
C PHE A 232 0.12 -17.01 -14.51
N GLU A 233 0.40 -18.25 -14.91
CA GLU A 233 -0.59 -19.15 -15.52
C GLU A 233 -1.04 -20.19 -14.49
N GLY A 234 -2.34 -20.48 -14.50
CA GLY A 234 -2.99 -21.38 -13.56
C GLY A 234 -4.44 -21.03 -13.28
N THR A 235 -5.10 -21.84 -12.46
CA THR A 235 -6.47 -21.63 -11.97
C THR A 235 -6.50 -21.06 -10.56
N GLY A 236 -5.43 -21.24 -9.78
CA GLY A 236 -5.39 -20.95 -8.36
C GLY A 236 -5.72 -22.15 -7.48
N ASP A 237 -5.96 -23.34 -8.06
CA ASP A 237 -6.20 -24.61 -7.36
C ASP A 237 -4.98 -25.54 -7.39
N GLU A 238 -3.84 -25.05 -7.89
CA GLU A 238 -2.60 -25.81 -7.93
C GLU A 238 -2.15 -26.24 -6.53
N GLU A 239 -1.33 -27.29 -6.51
CA GLU A 239 -0.67 -27.77 -5.31
C GLU A 239 0.12 -26.66 -4.63
N ASP A 240 0.16 -26.69 -3.29
CA ASP A 240 0.78 -25.64 -2.49
C ASP A 240 2.24 -25.36 -2.87
N HIS A 241 2.99 -26.37 -3.33
CA HIS A 241 4.38 -26.21 -3.75
C HIS A 241 4.51 -25.34 -5.01
N VAL A 242 3.56 -25.43 -5.95
CA VAL A 242 3.52 -24.60 -7.16
C VAL A 242 3.19 -23.16 -6.78
N ILE A 243 2.15 -22.98 -5.96
CA ILE A 243 1.74 -21.67 -5.47
C ILE A 243 2.87 -21.01 -4.68
N GLN A 244 3.59 -21.77 -3.84
CA GLN A 244 4.74 -21.28 -3.11
C GLN A 244 5.88 -20.85 -4.04
N GLY A 245 6.14 -21.58 -5.12
CA GLY A 245 7.10 -21.17 -6.15
C GLY A 245 6.77 -19.81 -6.78
N TYR A 246 5.48 -19.51 -7.02
CA TYR A 246 5.06 -18.19 -7.48
C TYR A 246 5.18 -17.11 -6.39
N VAL A 247 4.85 -17.44 -5.13
CA VAL A 247 5.08 -16.54 -3.99
C VAL A 247 6.56 -16.15 -3.90
N ASP A 248 7.47 -17.11 -4.04
CA ASP A 248 8.91 -16.90 -3.95
C ASP A 248 9.42 -16.01 -5.09
N GLN A 249 8.87 -16.13 -6.30
CA GLN A 249 9.18 -15.24 -7.42
C GLN A 249 8.78 -13.79 -7.13
N VAL A 250 7.57 -13.57 -6.59
CA VAL A 250 7.10 -12.23 -6.22
C VAL A 250 7.95 -11.67 -5.07
N LYS A 251 8.23 -12.48 -4.05
CA LYS A 251 9.09 -12.11 -2.91
C LYS A 251 10.49 -11.72 -3.39
N ALA A 252 11.10 -12.49 -4.28
CA ALA A 252 12.40 -12.18 -4.87
C ALA A 252 12.37 -10.87 -5.68
N SER A 253 11.29 -10.60 -6.41
CA SER A 253 11.12 -9.34 -7.12
C SER A 253 11.07 -8.13 -6.18
N ILE A 254 10.29 -8.21 -5.09
CA ILE A 254 10.22 -7.15 -4.08
C ILE A 254 11.56 -7.00 -3.35
N GLN A 255 12.23 -8.11 -3.03
CA GLN A 255 13.54 -8.09 -2.37
C GLN A 255 14.59 -7.35 -3.21
N ARG A 256 14.65 -7.62 -4.53
CA ARG A 256 15.53 -6.89 -5.45
C ARG A 256 15.22 -5.39 -5.47
N LEU A 257 13.94 -5.01 -5.56
CA LEU A 257 13.52 -3.61 -5.51
C LEU A 257 13.96 -2.93 -4.19
N ILE A 258 13.89 -3.63 -3.06
CA ILE A 258 14.35 -3.11 -1.76
C ILE A 258 15.87 -2.92 -1.77
N GLU A 259 16.64 -3.90 -2.23
CA GLU A 259 18.10 -3.89 -2.22
C GLU A 259 18.66 -2.78 -3.11
N ASP A 260 18.21 -2.71 -4.36
CA ASP A 260 18.67 -1.74 -5.35
C ASP A 260 18.44 -0.30 -4.87
N ASN A 261 17.22 -0.02 -4.39
CA ASN A 261 16.83 1.33 -3.99
C ASN A 261 17.35 1.71 -2.59
N ARG A 262 17.60 0.74 -1.71
CA ARG A 262 18.28 1.00 -0.43
C ARG A 262 19.72 1.47 -0.66
N ALA A 263 20.45 0.83 -1.57
CA ALA A 263 21.81 1.24 -1.92
C ALA A 263 21.81 2.69 -2.44
N GLU A 264 20.92 3.01 -3.38
CA GLU A 264 20.80 4.35 -3.93
C GLU A 264 20.41 5.39 -2.86
N ARG A 265 19.48 5.04 -1.98
CA ARG A 265 19.06 5.90 -0.86
C ARG A 265 20.21 6.23 0.08
N ASN A 266 21.06 5.25 0.39
CA ASN A 266 22.24 5.46 1.24
C ASN A 266 23.24 6.39 0.57
N LEU A 267 23.51 6.21 -0.73
CA LEU A 267 24.37 7.09 -1.50
C LEU A 267 23.85 8.54 -1.52
N ARG A 268 22.54 8.74 -1.71
CA ARG A 268 21.91 10.07 -1.67
C ARG A 268 22.04 10.73 -0.29
N ARG A 269 21.89 9.95 0.79
CA ARG A 269 22.08 10.46 2.17
C ARG A 269 23.52 10.86 2.42
N ALA A 270 24.50 10.04 2.00
CA ALA A 270 25.92 10.35 2.14
C ALA A 270 26.29 11.65 1.38
N ARG A 271 25.79 11.82 0.14
CA ARG A 271 26.04 13.04 -0.66
C ARG A 271 25.47 14.32 -0.04
N ARG A 272 24.40 14.24 0.75
CA ARG A 272 23.83 15.40 1.46
C ARG A 272 24.62 15.80 2.71
N LEU A 273 25.48 14.92 3.21
CA LEU A 273 26.31 15.14 4.39
C LEU A 273 27.73 15.59 4.04
N LEU A 274 28.09 15.58 2.76
CA LEU A 274 29.33 16.16 2.26
C LEU A 274 29.13 17.67 2.06
N PRO A 275 30.07 18.51 2.54
CA PRO A 275 30.00 19.97 2.44
C PRO A 275 30.06 20.48 1.00
#